data_AF-E4Z376-F1
#
_entry.id   AF-E4Z376-F1
#
_cell.length_a   1.000
_cell.length_b   1.000
_cell.length_c   1.000
_cell.angle_alpha   90.00
_cell.angle_beta   90.00
_cell.angle_gamma   90.00
#
_symmetry.space_group_name_H-M   'P 1'
#
loop_
_entity.id
_entity.type
_entity.pdbx_description
1 polymer ?
#
loop_
_entity_poly.entity_id
_entity_poly.type
_entity_poly.pdbx_seq_one_letter_code
_entity_poly.pdbx_strand_id
1 'polypeptide(L)'
;MSKKQYNVNREVNDPFYRYKMPGIVAKVEGQGNGIKTVIVNMVDIARALNREPVFPTKFFGMELGAQTQIDEKNDRFIVNGSHDEAKLQDILDVYIKKFVLCSKCENPETTLTVK
;
A
#
# COMPACT_ATOMS: atom_id res chain seq x y z
N MET A 1 18.27 1.59 10.74
CA MET A 1 17.87 1.90 9.36
C MET A 1 16.67 2.82 9.43
N SER A 2 16.79 4.08 9.01
CA SER A 2 15.71 5.07 9.13
C SER A 2 14.50 4.64 8.29
N LYS A 3 13.39 4.31 8.95
CA LYS A 3 12.10 4.05 8.28
C LYS A 3 11.69 5.34 7.57
N LYS A 4 11.77 5.35 6.24
CA LYS A 4 11.31 6.48 5.42
C LYS A 4 9.80 6.60 5.64
N GLN A 5 9.35 7.73 6.19
CA GLN A 5 7.93 8.01 6.42
C GLN A 5 7.46 9.02 5.37
N TYR A 6 6.26 8.79 4.86
CA TYR A 6 5.56 9.68 3.94
C TYR A 6 4.29 10.21 4.60
N ASN A 7 3.89 11.40 4.20
CA ASN A 7 2.56 11.92 4.54
C ASN A 7 1.52 11.08 3.80
N VAL A 8 0.39 10.76 4.47
CA VAL A 8 -0.70 9.98 3.85
C VAL A 8 -1.23 10.71 2.61
N ASN A 9 -1.35 12.04 2.66
CA ASN A 9 -1.53 12.85 1.46
C ASN A 9 -0.16 13.40 1.01
N ARG A 10 0.37 12.88 -0.11
CA ARG A 10 1.64 13.39 -0.69
C ARG A 10 1.53 14.82 -1.23
N GLU A 11 0.33 15.34 -1.46
CA GLU A 11 0.13 16.74 -1.88
C GLU A 11 0.41 17.72 -0.72
N VAL A 12 0.33 17.24 0.53
CA VAL A 12 0.62 18.05 1.72
C VAL A 12 2.11 17.95 2.07
N ASN A 13 2.86 18.99 1.77
CA ASN A 13 4.29 19.13 2.12
C ASN A 13 4.52 19.72 3.53
N ASP A 14 3.69 19.33 4.50
CA ASP A 14 3.83 19.75 5.90
C ASP A 14 4.68 18.73 6.69
N PRO A 15 5.85 19.11 7.25
CA PRO A 15 6.68 18.23 8.07
C PRO A 15 6.00 17.73 9.36
N PHE A 16 5.02 18.48 9.87
CA PHE A 16 4.23 18.19 11.07
C PHE A 16 2.87 17.57 10.77
N TYR A 17 2.67 17.11 9.52
CA TYR A 17 1.42 16.45 9.15
C TYR A 17 1.13 15.28 10.09
N ARG A 18 -0.07 15.29 10.68
CA ARG A 18 -0.49 14.36 11.74
C ARG A 18 -0.55 12.91 11.26
N TYR A 19 -0.93 12.68 10.00
CA TYR A 19 -1.14 11.35 9.44
C TYR A 19 0.04 10.93 8.57
N LYS A 20 0.94 10.13 9.15
CA LYS A 20 2.11 9.60 8.46
C LYS A 20 1.98 8.10 8.25
N MET A 21 2.53 7.61 7.14
CA MET A 21 2.64 6.20 6.83
C MET A 21 4.11 5.82 6.58
N PRO A 22 4.52 4.58 6.90
CA PRO A 22 5.81 4.08 6.45
C PRO A 22 5.79 3.87 4.93
N GLY A 23 6.93 4.12 4.27
CA GLY A 23 7.09 3.78 2.85
C GLY A 23 7.03 2.28 2.60
N ILE A 24 6.51 1.86 1.45
CA ILE A 24 6.48 0.47 1.02
C ILE A 24 7.88 -0.12 1.01
N VAL A 25 7.99 -1.31 1.60
CA VAL A 25 9.17 -2.17 1.56
C VAL A 25 8.77 -3.43 0.81
N ALA A 26 9.29 -3.55 -0.41
CA ALA A 26 9.02 -4.68 -1.28
C ALA A 26 10.31 -5.46 -1.53
N LYS A 27 10.20 -6.78 -1.50
CA LYS A 27 11.28 -7.72 -1.77
C LYS A 27 10.90 -8.54 -2.99
N VAL A 28 11.68 -8.41 -4.06
CA VAL A 28 11.51 -9.26 -5.24
C VAL A 28 12.15 -10.62 -4.94
N GLU A 29 11.36 -11.68 -5.08
CA GLU A 29 11.78 -13.07 -4.94
C GLU A 29 11.56 -13.81 -6.27
N GLY A 30 12.44 -14.77 -6.58
CA GLY A 30 12.38 -15.54 -7.82
C GLY A 30 13.20 -14.94 -8.97
N GLN A 31 13.42 -15.74 -10.01
CA GLN A 31 14.13 -15.38 -11.24
C GLN A 31 13.40 -15.97 -12.46
N GLY A 32 13.47 -15.27 -13.59
CA GLY A 32 12.81 -15.70 -14.84
C GLY A 32 11.27 -15.69 -14.72
N ASN A 33 10.63 -16.77 -15.18
CA ASN A 33 9.17 -16.87 -15.26
C ASN A 33 8.46 -16.96 -13.88
N GLY A 34 9.21 -17.08 -12.79
CA GLY A 34 8.68 -17.19 -11.42
C GLY A 34 8.94 -15.97 -10.54
N ILE A 35 9.23 -14.81 -11.14
CA ILE A 35 9.49 -13.59 -10.38
C ILE A 35 8.21 -13.07 -9.71
N LYS A 36 8.31 -12.78 -8.42
CA LYS A 36 7.21 -12.30 -7.57
C LYS A 36 7.73 -11.23 -6.62
N THR A 37 6.90 -10.25 -6.35
CA THR A 37 7.22 -9.15 -5.43
C THR A 37 6.45 -9.36 -4.13
N VAL A 38 7.19 -9.50 -3.03
CA VAL A 38 6.65 -9.70 -1.69
C VAL A 38 6.67 -8.38 -0.94
N ILE A 39 5.51 -7.90 -0.52
CA ILE A 39 5.37 -6.66 0.25
C ILE A 39 5.44 -7.03 1.73
N VAL A 40 6.53 -6.63 2.38
CA VAL A 40 6.86 -7.07 3.75
C VAL A 40 6.12 -6.24 4.80
N ASN A 41 5.91 -4.95 4.54
CA ASN A 41 5.36 -4.01 5.52
C ASN A 41 3.90 -3.60 5.24
N MET A 42 3.16 -4.42 4.49
CA MET A 42 1.77 -4.11 4.14
C MET A 42 0.90 -3.91 5.39
N VAL A 43 1.11 -4.72 6.43
CA VAL A 43 0.33 -4.64 7.68
C VAL A 43 0.54 -3.31 8.40
N ASP A 44 1.78 -2.81 8.45
CA ASP A 44 2.08 -1.53 9.08
C ASP A 44 1.45 -0.36 8.32
N ILE A 45 1.46 -0.43 6.98
CA ILE A 45 0.81 0.57 6.12
C ILE A 45 -0.70 0.52 6.30
N ALA A 46 -1.28 -0.67 6.25
CA ALA A 46 -2.72 -0.87 6.41
C ALA A 46 -3.20 -0.37 7.79
N ARG A 47 -2.42 -0.63 8.85
CA ARG A 47 -2.66 -0.08 10.19
C ARG A 47 -2.60 1.45 10.21
N ALA A 48 -1.61 2.06 9.55
CA ALA A 48 -1.52 3.53 9.44
C ALA A 48 -2.71 4.15 8.69
N LEU A 49 -3.28 3.42 7.72
CA LEU A 49 -4.44 3.85 6.94
C LEU A 49 -5.79 3.44 7.58
N ASN A 50 -5.78 2.76 8.73
CA ASN A 50 -6.98 2.14 9.32
C ASN A 50 -7.77 1.30 8.30
N ARG A 51 -7.06 0.46 7.54
CA ARG A 51 -7.62 -0.47 6.56
C ARG A 51 -7.08 -1.87 6.76
N GLU A 52 -7.80 -2.86 6.24
CA GLU A 52 -7.31 -4.23 6.17
C GLU A 52 -6.29 -4.35 5.03
N PRO A 53 -5.15 -5.05 5.22
CA PRO A 53 -4.09 -5.15 4.22
C PRO A 53 -4.50 -5.93 2.96
N VAL A 54 -5.61 -6.66 3.01
CA VAL A 54 -6.20 -7.38 1.88
C VAL A 54 -6.63 -6.41 0.76
N PHE A 55 -7.23 -5.27 1.11
CA PHE A 55 -7.73 -4.30 0.14
C PHE A 55 -6.63 -3.65 -0.72
N PRO A 56 -5.58 -3.01 -0.15
CA PRO A 56 -4.51 -2.43 -0.95
C PRO A 56 -3.75 -3.50 -1.74
N THR A 57 -3.58 -4.71 -1.20
CA THR A 57 -2.95 -5.82 -1.93
C THR A 57 -3.74 -6.22 -3.17
N LYS A 58 -5.06 -6.33 -3.05
CA LYS A 58 -5.92 -6.65 -4.18
C LYS A 58 -5.94 -5.52 -5.22
N PHE A 59 -5.85 -4.27 -4.77
CA PHE A 59 -5.73 -3.11 -5.64
C PHE A 59 -4.43 -3.15 -6.46
N PHE A 60 -3.30 -3.53 -5.86
CA PHE A 60 -2.06 -3.73 -6.61
C PHE A 60 -2.21 -4.77 -7.72
N GLY A 61 -2.89 -5.89 -7.46
CA GLY A 61 -3.16 -6.88 -8.50
C GLY A 61 -3.96 -6.34 -9.69
N MET A 62 -4.95 -5.50 -9.41
CA MET A 62 -5.79 -4.87 -10.45
C MET A 62 -5.00 -3.87 -11.29
N GLU A 63 -4.28 -2.95 -10.66
CA GLU A 63 -3.51 -1.90 -11.36
C GLU A 63 -2.30 -2.46 -12.12
N LEU A 64 -1.68 -3.52 -11.60
CA LEU A 64 -0.52 -4.15 -12.22
C LEU A 64 -0.90 -5.26 -13.21
N GLY A 65 -2.19 -5.61 -13.31
CA GLY A 65 -2.66 -6.73 -14.13
C GLY A 65 -2.04 -8.07 -13.71
N ALA A 66 -1.77 -8.24 -12.42
CA ALA A 66 -1.06 -9.39 -11.87
C ALA A 66 -1.92 -10.16 -10.87
N GLN A 67 -1.73 -11.48 -10.82
CA GLN A 67 -2.31 -12.29 -9.76
C GLN A 67 -1.63 -11.96 -8.43
N THR A 68 -2.44 -11.90 -7.38
CA THR A 68 -1.98 -11.64 -6.01
C THR A 68 -2.29 -12.84 -5.13
N GLN A 69 -1.36 -13.14 -4.23
CA GLN A 69 -1.49 -14.18 -3.23
C GLN A 69 -1.39 -13.52 -1.86
N ILE A 70 -2.42 -13.72 -1.05
CA ILE A 70 -2.57 -13.10 0.25
C ILE A 70 -2.60 -14.21 1.29
N ASP A 71 -1.60 -14.23 2.16
CA ASP A 71 -1.52 -15.15 3.29
C ASP A 71 -1.60 -14.35 4.59
N GLU A 72 -2.83 -14.17 5.08
CA GLU A 72 -3.13 -13.37 6.28
C GLU A 72 -2.55 -13.99 7.56
N LYS A 73 -2.28 -15.31 7.56
CA LYS A 73 -1.74 -16.01 8.74
C LYS A 73 -0.25 -15.71 8.95
N ASN A 74 0.48 -15.49 7.87
CA ASN A 74 1.91 -15.22 7.88
C ASN A 74 2.24 -13.76 7.52
N ASP A 75 1.23 -12.89 7.45
CA ASP A 75 1.35 -11.49 7.02
C ASP A 75 2.13 -11.33 5.69
N ARG A 76 1.93 -12.29 4.78
CA ARG A 76 2.65 -12.36 3.50
C ARG A 76 1.74 -11.94 2.36
N PHE A 77 2.12 -10.84 1.72
CA PHE A 77 1.40 -10.26 0.58
C PHE A 77 2.29 -10.33 -0.65
N ILE A 78 1.88 -11.12 -1.64
CA ILE A 78 2.69 -11.44 -2.81
C ILE A 78 1.94 -10.97 -4.06
N VAL A 79 2.66 -10.27 -4.93
CA VAL A 79 2.18 -9.83 -6.25
C VAL A 79 3.07 -10.48 -7.30
N ASN A 80 2.49 -11.16 -8.29
CA ASN A 80 3.27 -11.73 -9.38
C ASN A 80 3.92 -10.64 -10.23
N GLY A 81 5.14 -10.90 -10.70
CA GLY A 81 5.95 -9.95 -11.46
C GLY A 81 7.00 -9.24 -10.63
N SER A 82 7.87 -8.50 -11.34
CA SER A 82 8.90 -7.64 -10.76
C SER A 82 8.37 -6.21 -10.67
N HIS A 83 8.17 -5.71 -9.46
CA HIS A 83 7.68 -4.36 -9.22
C HIS A 83 8.61 -3.62 -8.29
N ASP A 84 9.07 -2.46 -8.73
CA ASP A 84 9.86 -1.55 -7.91
C ASP A 84 9.03 -0.93 -6.79
N GLU A 85 9.68 -0.67 -5.66
CA GLU A 85 9.08 -0.01 -4.49
C GLU A 85 8.46 1.34 -4.84
N ALA A 86 9.13 2.13 -5.69
CA ALA A 86 8.62 3.43 -6.13
C ALA A 86 7.29 3.32 -6.89
N LYS A 87 7.18 2.34 -7.80
CA LYS A 87 5.96 2.11 -8.58
C LYS A 87 4.80 1.66 -7.69
N LEU A 88 5.08 0.77 -6.74
CA LEU A 88 4.09 0.35 -5.75
C LEU A 88 3.64 1.53 -4.88
N GLN A 89 4.56 2.42 -4.51
CA GLN A 89 4.26 3.62 -3.73
C GLN A 89 3.28 4.52 -4.50
N ASP A 90 3.51 4.77 -5.79
CA ASP A 90 2.62 5.59 -6.63
C ASP A 90 1.23 4.98 -6.80
N ILE A 91 1.13 3.67 -6.98
CA ILE A 91 -0.18 2.99 -7.03
C ILE A 91 -0.90 3.10 -5.68
N LEU A 92 -0.16 3.00 -4.57
CA LEU A 92 -0.73 3.17 -3.24
C LEU A 92 -1.28 4.57 -3.01
N ASP A 93 -0.63 5.61 -3.54
CA ASP A 93 -1.18 6.97 -3.46
C ASP A 93 -2.52 7.10 -4.17
N VAL A 94 -2.64 6.49 -5.35
CA VAL A 94 -3.90 6.48 -6.10
C VAL A 94 -4.98 5.78 -5.27
N TYR A 95 -4.64 4.68 -4.60
CA TYR A 95 -5.53 4.00 -3.67
C TYR A 95 -5.94 4.90 -2.51
N ILE A 96 -4.99 5.56 -1.86
CA ILE A 96 -5.24 6.46 -0.73
C ILE A 96 -6.17 7.60 -1.14
N LYS A 97 -5.91 8.24 -2.29
CA LYS A 97 -6.73 9.35 -2.80
C LYS A 97 -8.16 8.93 -3.16
N LYS A 98 -8.37 7.69 -3.61
CA LYS A 98 -9.68 7.18 -4.00
C LYS A 98 -10.48 6.56 -2.85
N PHE A 99 -9.83 5.86 -1.93
CA PHE A 99 -10.48 4.97 -0.96
C PHE A 99 -10.23 5.33 0.52
N VAL A 100 -9.23 6.16 0.81
CA VAL A 100 -8.88 6.55 2.18
C VAL A 100 -9.20 8.02 2.44
N LEU A 101 -8.81 8.91 1.54
CA LEU A 101 -9.10 10.34 1.67
C LEU A 101 -10.56 10.63 1.30
N CYS A 102 -11.24 11.39 2.16
CA CYS A 102 -12.56 11.90 1.84
C CYS A 102 -12.49 12.90 0.68
N SER A 103 -13.31 12.74 -0.35
CA SER A 103 -13.34 13.64 -1.52
C SER A 103 -13.78 15.08 -1.22
N LYS A 104 -14.29 15.36 -0.02
CA LYS A 104 -14.74 16.70 0.39
C LYS A 104 -13.79 17.43 1.33
N CYS A 105 -13.16 16.71 2.26
CA CYS A 105 -12.38 17.30 3.33
C CYS A 105 -10.96 16.74 3.46
N GLU A 106 -10.56 15.81 2.58
CA GLU A 106 -9.23 15.21 2.51
C GLU A 106 -8.76 14.54 3.83
N ASN A 107 -9.69 14.27 4.75
CA ASN A 107 -9.38 13.59 6.00
C ASN A 107 -9.24 12.08 5.75
N PRO A 108 -8.13 11.44 6.16
CA PRO A 108 -7.93 9.98 6.03
C PRO A 108 -8.74 9.14 7.02
N GLU A 109 -9.40 9.75 8.01
CA GLU A 109 -10.26 9.05 8.99
C GLU A 109 -11.65 8.70 8.41
N THR A 110 -11.69 7.99 7.29
CA THR A 110 -12.94 7.50 6.69
C THR A 110 -13.17 6.03 7.04
N THR A 111 -14.42 5.59 7.08
CA THR A 111 -14.78 4.16 7.20
C THR A 111 -15.50 3.72 5.93
N LEU A 112 -14.95 2.70 5.26
CA LEU A 112 -15.62 2.07 4.12
C LEU A 112 -16.62 1.04 4.66
N THR A 113 -17.91 1.33 4.50
CA THR A 113 -18.99 0.40 4.85
C THR A 113 -19.55 -0.21 3.57
N VAL A 114 -19.41 -1.53 3.40
CA VAL A 114 -20.10 -2.28 2.35
C VAL A 114 -21.48 -2.65 2.89
N LYS A 115 -22.54 -2.24 2.21
CA LYS A 115 -23.93 -2.50 2.59
C LYS A 115 -24.51 -3.62 1.73
#